data_AF-A0A7C6DDC5-F1
#
_entry.id   AF-A0A7C6DDC5-F1
#
_cell.length_a   1.000
_cell.length_b   1.000
_cell.length_c   1.000
_cell.angle_alpha   90.00
_cell.angle_beta   90.00
_cell.angle_gamma   90.00
#
_symmetry.space_group_name_H-M   'P 1'
#
loop_
_entity.id
_entity.type
_entity.pdbx_description
1 polymer ?
#
loop_
_entity_poly.entity_id
_entity_poly.type
_entity_poly.pdbx_seq_one_letter_code
_entity_poly.pdbx_strand_id
1 'polypeptide(L)' 'MAKEIMFGEESRKALLNGVNKLADTVKITLGPKGRNVVLDKKFGSPLITNDGVTIAKEIEFEDRYENMGAQLVKEVAT' A
#
# COMPACT_ATOMS: atom_id res chain seq x y z
N MET A 1 -21.44 11.93 8.81
CA MET A 1 -21.25 10.51 9.16
C MET A 1 -20.66 10.41 10.55
N ALA A 2 -21.07 9.40 11.32
CA ALA A 2 -20.46 9.11 12.62
C ALA A 2 -19.02 8.63 12.44
N LYS A 3 -18.15 8.91 13.41
CA LYS A 3 -16.78 8.38 13.43
C LYS A 3 -16.80 6.99 14.05
N GLU A 4 -16.17 6.04 13.38
CA GLU A 4 -15.90 4.72 13.94
C GLU A 4 -14.59 4.75 14.72
N ILE A 5 -14.59 4.21 15.93
CA ILE A 5 -13.45 4.26 16.84
C ILE A 5 -13.07 2.83 17.24
N MET A 6 -11.83 2.45 16.92
CA MET A 6 -11.27 1.13 17.20
C MET A 6 -10.09 1.29 18.16
N PHE A 7 -9.96 0.38 19.13
CA PHE A 7 -8.96 0.44 20.18
C PHE A 7 -8.18 -0.87 20.32
N GLY A 8 -7.07 -0.78 21.05
CA GLY A 8 -6.36 -1.96 21.54
C GLY A 8 -5.65 -2.76 20.45
N GLU A 9 -5.76 -4.07 20.54
CA GLU A 9 -5.05 -4.99 19.65
C GLU A 9 -5.63 -5.01 18.23
N GLU A 10 -6.95 -4.95 18.11
CA GLU A 10 -7.64 -5.00 16.82
C GLU A 10 -7.26 -3.81 15.94
N SER A 11 -7.14 -2.60 16.50
CA SER A 11 -6.67 -1.44 15.73
C SER A 11 -5.22 -1.60 15.26
N ARG A 12 -4.34 -2.16 16.10
CA ARG A 12 -2.94 -2.43 15.71
C ARG A 12 -2.84 -3.51 14.62
N LYS A 13 -3.64 -4.58 14.71
CA LYS A 13 -3.69 -5.63 13.69
C LYS A 13 -4.14 -5.07 12.34
N ALA A 14 -5.23 -4.29 12.32
CA ALA A 14 -5.73 -3.68 11.10
C ALA A 14 -4.68 -2.77 10.44
N LEU A 15 -4.03 -1.90 11.23
CA LEU A 15 -2.94 -1.06 10.73
C LEU A 15 -1.77 -1.89 10.19
N LEU A 16 -1.32 -2.90 10.94
CA LEU A 16 -0.22 -3.78 10.54
C LEU A 16 -0.53 -4.53 9.25
N ASN A 17 -1.76 -4.99 9.05
CA ASN A 17 -2.19 -5.65 7.82
C ASN A 17 -2.03 -4.72 6.62
N GLY A 18 -2.46 -3.47 6.74
CA GLY A 18 -2.28 -2.46 5.70
C GLY A 18 -0.81 -2.17 5.38
N VAL A 19 0.02 -2.04 6.41
CA VAL A 19 1.47 -1.89 6.29
C VAL A 19 2.08 -3.07 5.52
N ASN A 20 1.74 -4.30 5.92
CA ASN A 20 2.27 -5.50 5.29
C ASN A 20 1.83 -5.62 3.83
N LYS A 21 0.56 -5.33 3.50
CA LYS A 21 0.08 -5.36 2.10
C LYS A 21 0.86 -4.39 1.20
N LEU A 22 1.10 -3.17 1.68
CA LEU A 22 1.91 -2.19 0.96
C LEU A 22 3.37 -2.66 0.82
N ALA A 23 3.99 -3.06 1.93
CA ALA A 23 5.39 -3.49 1.95
C ALA A 23 5.64 -4.73 1.10
N ASP A 24 4.74 -5.72 1.14
CA ASP A 24 4.83 -6.95 0.36
C ASP A 24 4.73 -6.69 -1.14
N THR A 25 3.96 -5.68 -1.53
CA THR A 25 3.81 -5.27 -2.94
C THR A 25 5.05 -4.51 -3.43
N VAL A 26 5.65 -3.66 -2.59
CA VAL A 26 6.81 -2.85 -2.98
C VAL A 26 8.13 -3.64 -2.90
N LYS A 27 8.30 -4.50 -1.88
CA LYS A 27 9.59 -5.18 -1.62
C LYS A 27 10.07 -6.05 -2.78
N ILE A 28 9.16 -6.57 -3.61
CA ILE A 28 9.53 -7.42 -4.75
C ILE A 28 10.29 -6.65 -5.83
N THR A 29 10.24 -5.32 -5.83
CA THR A 29 10.94 -4.49 -6.80
C THR A 29 12.34 -4.07 -6.36
N LEU A 30 12.76 -4.46 -5.15
CA LEU A 30 14.01 -4.02 -4.56
C LEU A 30 15.23 -4.70 -5.20
N GLY A 31 16.26 -3.89 -5.48
CA GLY A 31 17.58 -4.35 -5.90
C GLY A 31 17.70 -4.68 -7.39
N PRO A 32 18.89 -5.09 -7.85
CA PRO A 32 19.18 -5.29 -9.28
C PRO A 32 18.43 -6.47 -9.90
N LYS A 33 17.82 -7.33 -9.08
CA LYS A 33 16.97 -8.47 -9.52
C LYS A 33 15.50 -8.27 -9.11
N GLY A 34 15.09 -7.03 -8.85
CA GLY A 34 13.70 -6.67 -8.59
C GLY A 34 12.78 -7.10 -9.73
N ARG A 35 11.56 -7.48 -9.39
CA ARG A 35 10.50 -7.85 -10.33
C ARG A 35 9.63 -6.64 -10.66
N ASN A 36 8.96 -6.72 -11.80
CA ASN A 36 7.97 -5.72 -12.19
C ASN A 36 6.63 -5.96 -11.50
N VAL A 37 5.94 -4.87 -11.19
CA VAL A 37 4.54 -4.82 -10.79
C VAL A 37 3.73 -4.28 -11.96
N VAL A 38 2.52 -4.81 -12.12
CA VAL A 38 1.56 -4.35 -13.12
C VAL A 38 0.49 -3.54 -12.40
N LEU A 39 0.35 -2.28 -12.79
CA LEU A 39 -0.61 -1.34 -12.26
C LEU A 39 -1.69 -1.10 -13.30
N ASP A 40 -2.94 -1.29 -12.90
CA ASP A 40 -4.08 -1.02 -13.78
C ASP A 40 -4.24 0.48 -14.02
N LYS A 41 -4.74 0.84 -15.20
CA LYS A 41 -5.02 2.23 -15.59
C LYS A 41 -6.44 2.32 -16.09
N LYS A 42 -7.17 3.36 -15.65
CA LYS A 42 -8.55 3.62 -16.08
C LYS A 42 -8.72 3.72 -17.61
N PHE A 43 -7.66 4.10 -18.33
CA PHE A 43 -7.66 4.20 -19.78
C PHE A 43 -6.31 3.75 -20.35
N GLY A 44 -6.35 3.10 -21.51
CA GLY A 44 -5.16 2.63 -22.23
C GLY A 44 -4.62 1.30 -21.73
N SER A 45 -3.32 1.10 -21.86
CA SER A 45 -2.63 -0.12 -21.42
C SER A 45 -2.17 -0.02 -19.96
N PRO A 46 -2.07 -1.15 -19.24
CA PRO A 46 -1.56 -1.17 -17.88
C PRO A 46 -0.12 -0.67 -17.80
N LEU A 47 0.26 -0.10 -16.67
CA LEU A 47 1.62 0.35 -16.40
C LEU A 47 2.43 -0.77 -15.77
N ILE A 48 3.50 -1.20 -16.45
CA ILE A 48 4.45 -2.17 -15.91
C ILE A 48 5.66 -1.39 -15.39
N THR A 49 5.96 -1.50 -14.10
CA THR A 49 7.06 -0.74 -13.47
C THR A 49 7.72 -1.53 -12.34
N ASN A 50 8.99 -1.26 -12.06
CA ASN A 50 9.70 -1.70 -10.87
C ASN A 50 10.03 -0.53 -9.92
N ASP A 51 9.53 0.67 -10.20
CA ASP A 51 9.71 1.82 -9.31
C ASP A 51 8.78 1.71 -8.09
N GLY A 52 9.38 1.44 -6.92
CA GLY A 52 8.66 1.29 -5.66
C GLY A 52 7.90 2.54 -5.24
N VAL A 53 8.38 3.74 -5.59
CA VAL A 53 7.71 5.00 -5.25
C VAL A 53 6.41 5.16 -6.05
N THR A 54 6.45 4.89 -7.36
CA THR A 54 5.25 4.90 -8.20
C THR A 54 4.25 3.84 -7.74
N ILE A 55 4.69 2.63 -7.41
CA ILE A 55 3.81 1.56 -6.93
C ILE A 55 3.13 1.94 -5.63
N ALA A 56 3.87 2.48 -4.65
CA ALA A 56 3.30 2.86 -3.36
C ALA A 56 2.24 3.97 -3.49
N LYS A 57 2.38 4.87 -4.48
CA LYS A 57 1.41 5.96 -4.72
C LYS A 57 0.06 5.49 -5.23
N GLU A 58 0.03 4.41 -6.01
CA GLU A 58 -1.18 3.87 -6.63
C GLU A 58 -1.95 2.89 -5.70
N ILE A 59 -1.39 2.55 -4.53
CA ILE A 59 -2.01 1.61 -3.60
C ILE A 59 -2.98 2.35 -2.66
N GLU A 60 -4.24 1.92 -2.71
CA GLU A 60 -5.29 2.26 -1.76
C GLU A 60 -6.09 0.99 -1.40
N PHE A 61 -6.47 0.87 -0.13
CA PHE A 61 -7.25 -0.27 0.35
C PHE A 61 -8.69 0.16 0.68
N GLU A 62 -9.66 -0.74 0.43
CA GLU A 62 -11.07 -0.50 0.75
C GLU A 62 -11.31 -0.44 2.27
N ASP A 63 -10.63 -1.30 3.03
CA ASP A 63 -10.66 -1.24 4.49
C ASP A 63 -9.96 0.02 4.98
N ARG A 64 -10.69 0.82 5.75
CA ARG A 64 -10.27 2.16 6.15
C ARG A 64 -9.10 2.13 7.14
N TYR A 65 -9.04 1.13 8.01
CA TYR A 65 -7.99 1.00 9.02
C TYR A 65 -6.71 0.42 8.40
N GLU A 66 -6.83 -0.55 7.50
CA GLU A 66 -5.70 -1.03 6.71
C GLU A 66 -5.14 0.09 5.82
N ASN A 67 -6.01 0.84 5.12
CA ASN A 67 -5.58 1.96 4.30
C ASN A 67 -4.84 3.01 5.15
N MET A 68 -5.33 3.33 6.35
CA MET A 68 -4.61 4.22 7.27
C MET A 68 -3.19 3.71 7.59
N GLY A 69 -3.03 2.41 7.86
CA GLY A 69 -1.71 1.82 8.10
C GLY A 69 -0.77 1.96 6.90
N ALA A 70 -1.29 1.72 5.70
CA ALA A 70 -0.55 1.87 4.46
C ALA A 70 -0.14 3.33 4.20
N GLN A 71 -1.06 4.29 4.39
CA GLN A 71 -0.78 5.71 4.20
C GLN A 71 0.31 6.22 5.15
N LEU A 72 0.30 5.77 6.42
CA LEU A 72 1.33 6.16 7.40
C LEU A 72 2.75 5.79 6.93
N VAL A 73 2.94 4.58 6.42
CA VAL A 73 4.26 4.13 5.95
C VAL A 73 4.62 4.78 4.63
N LYS A 74 3.64 5.01 3.74
CA LYS A 74 3.85 5.75 2.50
C LYS A 74 4.37 7.16 2.76
N GLU A 75 3.84 7.85 3.76
CA GLU A 75 4.26 9.20 4.15
C GLU A 75 5.69 9.23 4.70
N VAL A 76 6.10 8.23 5.48
CA VAL A 76 7.49 8.10 5.97
C VAL A 76 8.48 7.80 4.84
N ALA A 77 8.04 7.11 3.79
CA ALA A 77 8.88 6.69 2.67
C ALA A 77 9.01 7.75 1.54
N THR A 78 8.28 8.87 1.64
CA THR A 78 8.29 9.98 0.67
C THR A 78 9.31 11.05 1.07
#